data_AF-A0A7S2GCK6-F1
#
_entry.id   AF-A0A7S2GCK6-F1
#
_cell.length_a   1.000
_cell.length_b   1.000
_cell.length_c   1.000
_cell.angle_alpha   90.00
_cell.angle_beta   90.00
_cell.angle_gamma   90.00
#
_symmetry.space_group_name_H-M   'P 1'
#
loop_
_entity.id
_entity.type
_entity.pdbx_description
1 polymer ?
#
loop_
_entity_poly.entity_id
_entity_poly.type
_entity_poly.pdbx_seq_one_letter_code
_entity_poly.pdbx_strand_id
1 'polypeptide(L)'
;GIISINSTFSDNVADVGGGTFYVQSHGKVSMLDSEIRGGKAGSSHGGGIMGNEDSHLLLRNSSIHNCKAAGMGGGVFNNGTVNLVATKINENKAITGGGLFAYNVANKTNDQDVAPRPTMDGCS
;
A
#
# COMPACT_ATOMS: atom_id res chain seq x y z
N GLY A 1 -5.88 6.10 -15.02
CA GLY A 1 -6.11 5.91 -13.57
C GLY A 1 -7.15 4.83 -13.39
N ILE A 2 -7.04 4.03 -12.34
CA ILE A 2 -7.97 2.94 -12.02
C ILE A 2 -8.92 3.42 -10.92
N ILE A 3 -10.20 3.07 -11.02
CA ILE A 3 -11.18 3.27 -9.96
C ILE A 3 -11.84 1.92 -9.67
N SER A 4 -11.80 1.49 -8.42
CA SER A 4 -12.56 0.35 -7.92
C SER A 4 -13.64 0.84 -6.96
N ILE A 5 -14.85 0.30 -7.11
CA ILE A 5 -16.02 0.62 -6.29
C ILE A 5 -16.67 -0.68 -5.87
N ASN A 6 -16.89 -0.87 -4.56
CA ASN A 6 -17.56 -2.05 -4.02
C ASN A 6 -17.00 -3.37 -4.57
N SER A 7 -15.67 -3.51 -4.57
CA SER A 7 -14.98 -4.66 -5.13
C SER A 7 -14.10 -5.34 -4.08
N THR A 8 -13.97 -6.66 -4.19
CA THR A 8 -13.00 -7.43 -3.41
C THR A 8 -11.95 -8.00 -4.35
N PHE A 9 -10.68 -7.79 -4.00
CA PHE A 9 -9.54 -8.43 -4.64
C PHE A 9 -8.87 -9.35 -3.63
N SER A 10 -8.74 -10.64 -3.97
CA SER A 10 -8.28 -11.63 -3.01
C SER A 10 -7.22 -12.55 -3.58
N ASP A 11 -6.22 -12.86 -2.75
CA ASP A 11 -5.28 -13.97 -2.95
C ASP A 11 -4.48 -13.86 -4.26
N ASN A 12 -4.24 -12.63 -4.70
CA ASN A 12 -3.42 -12.32 -5.87
C ASN A 12 -1.93 -12.40 -5.51
N VAL A 13 -1.13 -12.97 -6.42
CA VAL A 13 0.30 -13.16 -6.23
C VAL A 13 1.06 -12.57 -7.41
N ALA A 14 1.99 -11.67 -7.12
CA ALA A 14 3.00 -11.20 -8.05
C ALA A 14 4.38 -11.57 -7.53
N ASP A 15 5.30 -11.92 -8.42
CA ASP A 15 6.70 -12.06 -8.02
C ASP A 15 7.29 -10.68 -7.70
N VAL A 16 7.16 -9.74 -8.65
CA VAL A 16 7.68 -8.38 -8.51
C VAL A 16 6.56 -7.36 -8.33
N GLY A 17 6.30 -7.03 -7.07
CA GLY A 17 5.61 -5.82 -6.64
C GLY A 17 4.10 -5.85 -6.81
N GLY A 18 3.39 -5.15 -5.91
CA GLY A 18 1.97 -4.84 -6.09
C GLY A 18 1.12 -6.10 -6.23
N GLY A 19 1.19 -6.99 -5.24
CA GLY A 19 0.61 -8.34 -5.32
C GLY A 19 -0.84 -8.37 -5.79
N THR A 20 -1.59 -7.27 -5.63
CA THR A 20 -2.85 -7.01 -6.35
C THR A 20 -2.74 -5.86 -7.37
N PHE A 21 -2.25 -4.68 -6.97
CA PHE A 21 -2.12 -3.52 -7.87
C PHE A 21 -0.68 -3.03 -7.96
N TYR A 22 -0.21 -2.87 -9.20
CA TYR A 22 1.03 -2.18 -9.52
C TYR A 22 0.72 -0.85 -10.21
N VAL A 23 1.14 0.26 -9.59
CA VAL A 23 0.88 1.62 -10.06
C VAL A 23 2.19 2.23 -10.55
N GLN A 24 2.28 2.42 -11.87
CA GLN A 24 3.42 3.06 -12.52
C GLN A 24 3.59 4.51 -12.06
N SER A 25 4.73 5.12 -12.40
CA SER A 25 5.03 6.50 -12.02
C SER A 25 3.95 7.47 -12.51
N HIS A 26 3.57 8.44 -11.67
CA HIS A 26 2.44 9.36 -11.91
C HIS A 26 1.06 8.68 -12.04
N GLY A 27 0.99 7.37 -11.84
CA GLY A 27 -0.22 6.59 -11.90
C GLY A 27 -1.16 6.92 -10.74
N LYS A 28 -2.46 6.66 -10.96
CA LYS A 28 -3.51 6.97 -9.98
C LYS A 28 -4.41 5.77 -9.77
N VAL A 29 -4.66 5.43 -8.51
CA VAL A 29 -5.64 4.43 -8.11
C VAL A 29 -6.58 5.03 -7.06
N SER A 30 -7.88 4.85 -7.26
CA SER A 30 -8.90 5.18 -6.28
C SER A 30 -9.68 3.92 -5.90
N MET A 31 -9.70 3.58 -4.62
CA MET A 31 -10.52 2.51 -4.06
C MET A 31 -11.59 3.12 -3.17
N LEU A 32 -12.85 2.81 -3.47
CA LEU A 32 -14.02 3.31 -2.78
C LEU A 32 -14.86 2.12 -2.31
N ASP A 33 -15.02 1.98 -1.00
CA ASP A 33 -15.82 0.89 -0.42
C ASP A 33 -15.35 -0.51 -0.88
N SER A 34 -14.04 -0.65 -1.12
CA SER A 34 -13.41 -1.87 -1.66
C SER A 34 -12.43 -2.52 -0.68
N GLU A 35 -12.12 -3.79 -0.91
CA GLU A 35 -11.24 -4.63 -0.09
C GLU A 35 -10.10 -5.23 -0.92
N ILE A 36 -8.88 -5.24 -0.36
CA ILE A 36 -7.80 -6.13 -0.80
C ILE A 36 -7.44 -7.06 0.34
N ARG A 37 -7.41 -8.37 0.07
CA ARG A 37 -6.98 -9.38 1.05
C ARG A 37 -6.03 -10.41 0.46
N GLY A 38 -5.07 -10.89 1.25
CA GLY A 38 -4.21 -12.03 0.85
C GLY A 38 -3.24 -11.74 -0.30
N GLY A 39 -3.07 -10.47 -0.70
CA GLY A 39 -2.13 -10.08 -1.75
C GLY A 39 -0.68 -10.37 -1.37
N LYS A 40 0.11 -10.93 -2.30
CA LYS A 40 1.52 -11.29 -2.04
C LYS A 40 2.47 -10.75 -3.11
N ALA A 41 3.52 -10.06 -2.66
CA ALA A 41 4.68 -9.69 -3.47
C ALA A 41 5.91 -10.53 -3.03
N GLY A 42 6.37 -11.43 -3.90
CA GLY A 42 7.36 -12.47 -3.58
C GLY A 42 8.79 -11.96 -3.36
N SER A 43 9.21 -10.96 -4.12
CA SER A 43 10.59 -10.45 -4.12
C SER A 43 10.69 -8.91 -4.07
N SER A 44 9.58 -8.22 -3.79
CA SER A 44 9.50 -6.75 -3.82
C SER A 44 8.59 -6.16 -2.73
N HIS A 45 8.07 -4.95 -2.95
CA HIS A 45 7.27 -4.13 -2.03
C HIS A 45 5.77 -4.20 -2.34
N GLY A 46 4.92 -3.79 -1.40
CA GLY A 46 3.49 -3.64 -1.65
C GLY A 46 2.77 -4.97 -1.88
N GLY A 47 2.49 -5.72 -0.82
CA GLY A 47 1.80 -7.01 -0.96
C GLY A 47 0.38 -6.87 -1.51
N GLY A 48 -0.32 -5.80 -1.14
CA GLY A 48 -1.57 -5.39 -1.78
C GLY A 48 -1.32 -4.44 -2.95
N ILE A 49 -0.83 -3.24 -2.64
CA ILE A 49 -0.59 -2.17 -3.61
C ILE A 49 0.87 -1.73 -3.58
N MET A 50 1.48 -1.61 -4.75
CA MET A 50 2.77 -0.95 -4.94
C MET A 50 2.60 0.24 -5.87
N GLY A 51 2.95 1.44 -5.40
CA GLY A 51 3.06 2.64 -6.21
C GLY A 51 4.49 3.12 -6.37
N ASN A 52 4.88 3.42 -7.60
CA ASN A 52 6.17 4.00 -7.96
C ASN A 52 6.21 5.52 -7.73
N GLU A 53 7.26 6.17 -8.24
CA GLU A 53 7.51 7.61 -8.13
C GLU A 53 6.27 8.45 -8.50
N ASP A 54 5.90 9.38 -7.63
CA ASP A 54 4.78 10.29 -7.80
C ASP A 54 3.43 9.60 -8.09
N SER A 55 3.28 8.35 -7.65
CA SER A 55 1.98 7.68 -7.69
C SER A 55 1.02 8.26 -6.65
N HIS A 56 -0.27 8.30 -6.99
CA HIS A 56 -1.32 8.81 -6.13
C HIS A 56 -2.35 7.73 -5.81
N LEU A 57 -2.45 7.39 -4.52
CA LEU A 57 -3.43 6.45 -4.01
C LEU A 57 -4.47 7.18 -3.17
N LEU A 58 -5.74 6.98 -3.51
CA LEU A 58 -6.87 7.39 -2.69
C LEU A 58 -7.63 6.15 -2.24
N LEU A 59 -7.69 5.90 -0.94
CA LEU A 59 -8.46 4.79 -0.37
C LEU A 59 -9.49 5.37 0.58
N ARG A 60 -10.77 5.17 0.27
CA ARG A 60 -11.88 5.67 1.07
C ARG A 60 -12.82 4.55 1.45
N ASN A 61 -13.13 4.45 2.75
CA ASN A 61 -13.98 3.39 3.30
C ASN A 61 -13.52 1.99 2.90
N SER A 62 -12.20 1.78 2.78
CA SER A 62 -11.63 0.55 2.25
C SER A 62 -10.88 -0.24 3.31
N SER A 63 -10.56 -1.49 3.00
CA SER A 63 -9.69 -2.32 3.83
C SER A 63 -8.58 -2.98 3.00
N ILE A 64 -7.39 -3.05 3.58
CA ILE A 64 -6.26 -3.83 3.06
C ILE A 64 -5.71 -4.67 4.20
N HIS A 65 -5.81 -5.99 4.12
CA HIS A 65 -5.37 -6.85 5.21
C HIS A 65 -4.87 -8.22 4.77
N ASN A 66 -4.10 -8.88 5.63
CA ASN A 66 -3.51 -10.19 5.35
C ASN A 66 -2.63 -10.21 4.09
N CYS A 67 -2.11 -9.06 3.67
CA CYS A 67 -1.16 -8.94 2.58
C CYS A 67 0.28 -9.11 3.05
N LYS A 68 1.14 -9.62 2.17
CA LYS A 68 2.55 -9.88 2.47
C LYS A 68 3.49 -9.37 1.38
N ALA A 69 4.49 -8.59 1.77
CA ALA A 69 5.61 -8.22 0.91
C ALA A 69 6.93 -8.78 1.46
N ALA A 70 7.88 -9.08 0.58
CA ALA A 70 9.23 -9.43 0.98
C ALA A 70 10.04 -8.20 1.42
N GLY A 71 9.78 -7.02 0.86
CA GLY A 71 10.43 -5.76 1.22
C GLY A 71 9.59 -4.90 2.15
N MET A 72 9.19 -3.71 1.68
CA MET A 72 8.45 -2.71 2.45
C MET A 72 6.96 -2.70 2.11
N GLY A 73 6.12 -2.24 3.05
CA GLY A 73 4.69 -2.02 2.79
C GLY A 73 3.96 -3.33 2.54
N GLY A 74 3.71 -4.11 3.60
CA GLY A 74 3.06 -5.42 3.47
C GLY A 74 1.67 -5.30 2.85
N GLY A 75 0.90 -4.29 3.26
CA GLY A 75 -0.35 -3.91 2.61
C GLY A 75 -0.08 -2.97 1.44
N VAL A 76 0.48 -1.80 1.74
CA VAL A 76 0.72 -0.75 0.76
C VAL A 76 2.15 -0.24 0.84
N PHE A 77 2.83 -0.24 -0.30
CA PHE A 77 4.03 0.56 -0.53
C PHE A 77 3.69 1.67 -1.52
N ASN A 78 4.08 2.91 -1.24
CA ASN A 78 3.86 4.01 -2.17
C ASN A 78 5.00 5.03 -2.17
N ASN A 79 5.74 5.12 -3.28
CA ASN A 79 6.73 6.17 -3.51
C ASN A 79 6.09 7.46 -4.09
N GLY A 80 5.03 7.93 -3.44
CA GLY A 80 4.29 9.09 -3.85
C GLY A 80 3.34 9.53 -2.73
N THR A 81 2.12 9.92 -3.09
CA THR A 81 1.09 10.36 -2.12
C THR A 81 0.04 9.29 -1.87
N VAL A 82 -0.21 9.02 -0.59
CA VAL A 82 -1.34 8.19 -0.13
C VAL A 82 -2.30 9.07 0.66
N ASN A 83 -3.58 9.03 0.31
CA ASN A 83 -4.66 9.64 1.06
C ASN A 83 -5.61 8.56 1.54
N LEU A 84 -5.73 8.43 2.86
CA LEU A 84 -6.57 7.43 3.50
C LEU A 84 -7.74 8.13 4.18
N VAL A 85 -8.96 7.69 3.89
CA VAL A 85 -10.17 8.27 4.48
C VAL A 85 -11.03 7.13 4.99
N ALA A 86 -11.12 6.96 6.31
CA ALA A 86 -11.87 5.87 6.94
C ALA A 86 -11.48 4.47 6.39
N THR A 87 -10.18 4.30 6.06
CA THR A 87 -9.61 3.04 5.56
C THR A 87 -8.90 2.29 6.70
N LYS A 88 -8.88 0.96 6.64
CA LYS A 88 -8.11 0.10 7.58
C LYS A 88 -6.99 -0.62 6.86
N ILE A 89 -5.78 -0.66 7.42
CA ILE A 89 -4.62 -1.34 6.84
C ILE A 89 -3.92 -2.19 7.91
N ASN A 90 -4.52 -3.33 8.23
CA ASN A 90 -4.15 -4.17 9.38
C ASN A 90 -3.70 -5.59 8.98
N GLU A 91 -3.03 -6.30 9.89
CA GLU A 91 -2.63 -7.72 9.70
C GLU A 91 -1.76 -7.96 8.45
N ASN A 92 -1.03 -6.94 8.02
CA ASN A 92 -0.16 -7.02 6.86
C ASN A 92 1.30 -7.22 7.29
N LYS A 93 2.10 -7.92 6.49
CA LYS A 93 3.47 -8.31 6.86
C LYS A 93 4.51 -7.89 5.81
N ALA A 94 5.56 -7.25 6.28
CA ALA A 94 6.72 -6.83 5.51
C ALA A 94 7.95 -6.76 6.43
N ILE A 95 9.15 -6.59 5.86
CA ILE A 95 10.37 -6.30 6.64
C ILE A 95 10.23 -4.93 7.32
N THR A 96 9.63 -3.96 6.63
CA THR A 96 9.39 -2.60 7.16
C THR A 96 8.02 -2.11 6.73
N GLY A 97 7.27 -1.51 7.65
CA GLY A 97 5.90 -1.04 7.39
C GLY A 97 4.96 -2.19 7.05
N GLY A 98 4.59 -2.99 8.06
CA GLY A 98 3.69 -4.13 7.90
C GLY A 98 2.41 -3.74 7.17
N GLY A 99 1.69 -2.75 7.70
CA GLY A 99 0.54 -2.12 7.04
C GLY A 99 0.94 -1.25 5.85
N LEU A 100 1.54 -0.09 6.13
CA LEU A 100 1.81 0.96 5.16
C LEU A 100 3.26 1.44 5.26
N PHE A 101 3.91 1.53 4.11
CA PHE A 101 5.14 2.29 3.92
C PHE A 101 4.93 3.32 2.81
N ALA A 102 4.97 4.61 3.13
CA ALA A 102 4.76 5.67 2.16
C ALA A 102 5.55 6.93 2.50
N TYR A 103 5.96 7.67 1.47
CA TYR A 103 6.74 8.90 1.63
C TYR A 103 5.87 10.07 2.05
N ASN A 104 4.67 10.19 1.48
CA ASN A 104 3.71 11.23 1.81
C ASN A 104 2.35 10.60 2.16
N VAL A 105 1.91 10.76 3.40
CA VAL A 105 0.61 10.27 3.88
C VAL A 105 -0.23 11.45 4.35
N ALA A 106 -1.32 11.72 3.63
CA ALA A 106 -2.35 12.66 4.05
C ALA A 106 -3.43 11.91 4.84
N ASN A 107 -3.97 12.55 5.89
CA ASN A 107 -5.06 12.04 6.73
C ASN A 107 -4.77 10.64 7.28
N LYS A 108 -3.93 10.55 8.32
CA LYS A 108 -3.60 9.29 8.96
C LYS A 108 -4.87 8.64 9.54
N THR A 109 -5.00 7.34 9.30
CA THR A 109 -5.98 6.48 9.97
C THR A 109 -5.55 6.24 11.42
N ASN A 110 -6.42 5.65 12.25
CA ASN A 110 -6.08 5.23 13.62
C ASN A 110 -5.12 4.03 13.68
N ASP A 111 -4.38 3.74 12.62
CA ASP A 111 -3.63 2.48 12.46
C ASP A 111 -2.18 2.62 12.95
N GLN A 112 -1.74 1.64 13.75
CA GLN A 112 -0.47 1.66 14.50
C GLN A 112 0.76 1.32 13.64
N ASP A 113 0.58 0.90 12.38
CA ASP A 113 1.63 0.33 11.53
C ASP A 113 2.11 1.25 10.39
N VAL A 114 1.85 2.56 10.47
CA VAL A 114 2.39 3.53 9.50
C VAL A 114 3.85 3.82 9.82
N ALA A 115 4.77 3.17 9.10
CA ALA A 115 6.19 3.48 9.22
C ALA A 115 6.49 4.87 8.60
N PRO A 116 7.04 5.83 9.36
CA PRO A 116 7.51 7.08 8.78
C PRO A 116 8.79 6.86 7.95
N ARG A 117 9.10 7.82 7.07
CA ARG A 117 10.40 7.91 6.37
C ARG A 117 11.53 7.61 7.37
N PRO A 118 12.50 6.71 7.07
CA PRO A 118 13.81 6.89 7.67
C PRO A 118 14.30 8.27 7.23
N THR A 119 14.55 9.14 8.20
CA THR A 119 15.29 10.37 7.95
C THR A 119 16.62 9.94 7.34
N MET A 120 16.92 10.38 6.12
CA MET A 120 18.28 10.33 5.57
C MET A 120 19.14 11.39 6.30
N ASP A 121 19.19 11.28 7.62
CA ASP A 121 20.05 12.07 8.48
C ASP A 121 21.19 11.15 8.91
N GLY A 122 22.19 11.06 8.05
CA GLY A 122 23.47 10.43 8.39
C GLY A 122 23.81 9.16 7.61
N CYS A 123 24.45 9.35 6.47
CA CYS A 123 25.77 8.74 6.31
C CYS A 123 26.64 9.73 5.52
N SER A 124 27.66 10.21 6.24
CA SER A 124 28.82 10.99 5.79
C SER A 124 29.58 10.35 4.63
#